data_AF-A0A841PC31-F1
#
_entry.id   AF-A0A841PC31-F1
#
_cell.length_a   1.000
_cell.length_b   1.000
_cell.length_c   1.000
_cell.angle_alpha   90.00
_cell.angle_beta   90.00
_cell.angle_gamma   90.00
#
_symmetry.space_group_name_H-M   'P 1'
#
loop_
_entity.id
_entity.type
_entity.pdbx_description
1 polymer ?
#
loop_
_entity_poly.entity_id
_entity_poly.type
_entity_poly.pdbx_seq_one_letter_code
_entity_poly.pdbx_strand_id
1 'polypeptide(L)' 'MRAMLPFMTATPESIEQVDAVLAEDGRTVILYGHTADENVTFAASIVLPMKVDDASFLKDEWRTLPNLEWHLR' A
#
# COMPACT_ATOMS: atom_id res chain seq x y z
N MET A 1 -8.06 -33.70 -3.26
CA MET A 1 -9.05 -32.63 -3.42
C MET A 1 -8.42 -31.34 -2.92
N ARG A 2 -8.06 -30.43 -3.82
CA ARG A 2 -7.61 -29.07 -3.44
C ARG A 2 -8.89 -28.29 -3.16
N ALA A 3 -9.10 -27.88 -1.91
CA ALA A 3 -10.22 -27.00 -1.60
C ALA A 3 -10.03 -25.71 -2.39
N MET A 4 -10.96 -25.45 -3.30
CA MET A 4 -11.07 -24.17 -3.99
C MET A 4 -11.64 -23.21 -2.95
N LEU A 5 -10.75 -22.48 -2.27
CA LEU A 5 -11.16 -21.41 -1.36
C LEU A 5 -12.09 -20.48 -2.15
N PRO A 6 -13.21 -20.04 -1.57
CA PRO A 6 -14.08 -19.09 -2.23
C PRO A 6 -13.23 -17.89 -2.64
N PHE A 7 -13.38 -17.42 -3.87
CA PHE A 7 -12.88 -16.12 -4.30
C PHE A 7 -13.57 -15.06 -3.42
N MET A 8 -13.08 -14.88 -2.20
CA MET A 8 -13.31 -13.66 -1.45
C MET A 8 -12.57 -12.62 -2.28
N THR A 9 -13.32 -11.85 -3.07
CA THR A 9 -12.78 -10.69 -3.77
C THR A 9 -12.13 -9.83 -2.71
N ALA A 10 -10.80 -9.87 -2.62
CA ALA A 10 -10.07 -9.06 -1.67
C ALA A 10 -10.41 -7.59 -1.96
N THR A 11 -10.71 -6.87 -0.90
CA THR A 11 -11.05 -5.45 -0.92
C THR A 11 -9.96 -4.68 -0.16
N PRO A 12 -9.92 -3.34 -0.25
CA PRO A 12 -8.99 -2.56 0.55
C PRO A 12 -9.10 -2.81 2.07
N GLU A 13 -10.26 -3.23 2.58
CA GLU A 13 -10.42 -3.60 4.00
C GLU A 13 -9.76 -4.94 4.37
N SER A 14 -9.30 -5.71 3.38
CA SER A 14 -8.56 -6.97 3.55
C SER A 14 -7.04 -6.76 3.65
N ILE A 15 -6.56 -5.50 3.61
CA ILE A 15 -5.14 -5.17 3.74
C ILE A 15 -4.71 -5.37 5.19
N GLU A 16 -3.72 -6.23 5.42
CA GLU A 16 -3.18 -6.56 6.75
C GLU A 16 -1.84 -5.85 7.02
N GLN A 17 -1.10 -5.53 5.95
CA GLN A 17 0.19 -4.85 6.03
C GLN A 17 0.27 -3.77 4.95
N VAL A 18 0.84 -2.62 5.32
CA VAL A 18 1.16 -1.54 4.39
C VAL A 18 2.66 -1.27 4.41
N ASP A 19 3.24 -1.25 3.22
CA ASP A 19 4.63 -0.84 2.99
C ASP A 19 4.66 0.46 2.20
N ALA A 20 5.44 1.43 2.67
CA ALA A 20 5.57 2.74 2.07
C ALA A 20 6.96 2.92 1.44
N VAL A 21 6.98 3.43 0.20
CA VAL A 21 8.19 3.70 -0.56
C VAL A 21 8.13 5.14 -1.07
N LEU A 22 9.16 5.93 -0.79
CA LEU A 22 9.34 7.22 -1.44
C LEU A 22 9.91 6.98 -2.84
N ALA A 23 9.25 7.51 -3.86
CA ALA A 23 9.73 7.45 -5.23
C ALA A 23 10.98 8.33 -5.42
N GLU A 24 11.75 8.03 -6.45
CA GLU A 24 13.01 8.73 -6.75
C GLU A 24 12.86 10.24 -7.00
N ASP A 25 11.64 10.70 -7.29
CA ASP A 25 11.33 12.12 -7.42
C ASP A 25 11.40 12.89 -6.08
N GLY A 26 11.49 12.16 -4.96
CA GLY A 26 11.47 12.66 -3.60
C GLY A 26 10.14 13.29 -3.20
N ARG A 27 9.08 13.09 -3.97
CA ARG A 27 7.80 13.80 -3.83
C ARG A 27 6.60 12.88 -3.89
N THR A 28 6.73 11.70 -4.46
CA THR A 28 5.63 10.74 -4.55
C THR A 28 5.87 9.61 -3.57
N VAL A 29 4.91 9.33 -2.70
CA VAL A 29 4.92 8.15 -1.83
C VAL A 29 4.02 7.11 -2.45
N ILE A 30 4.57 5.92 -2.70
CA ILE A 30 3.82 4.75 -3.15
C ILE A 30 3.59 3.84 -1.94
N LEU A 31 2.34 3.45 -1.75
CA LEU A 31 1.89 2.59 -0.67
C LEU A 31 1.47 1.26 -1.28
N TYR A 32 1.98 0.16 -0.73
CA TYR A 32 1.61 -1.20 -1.11
C TYR A 32 0.83 -1.84 0.02
N GLY A 33 -0.41 -2.23 -0.25
CA GLY A 33 -1.27 -2.94 0.67
C GLY A 33 -1.21 -4.44 0.38
N HIS A 34 -0.72 -5.21 1.34
CA HIS A 34 -0.62 -6.65 1.27
C HIS A 34 -1.80 -7.30 2.00
N THR A 35 -2.39 -8.31 1.37
CA THR A 35 -3.46 -9.13 1.96
C THR A 35 -2.95 -10.51 2.30
N ALA A 36 -3.74 -11.31 3.02
CA ALA A 36 -3.43 -12.71 3.27
C ALA A 36 -3.31 -13.56 1.98
N ASP A 37 -3.91 -13.12 0.87
CA ASP A 37 -3.62 -13.68 -0.45
C ASP A 37 -2.38 -13.00 -1.04
N GLU A 38 -1.27 -13.75 -1.07
CA GLU A 38 0.01 -13.29 -1.63
C GLU A 38 -0.07 -12.90 -3.11
N ASN A 39 -1.12 -13.30 -3.83
CA ASN A 39 -1.33 -12.93 -5.23
C ASN A 39 -2.08 -11.60 -5.39
N VAL A 40 -2.58 -11.02 -4.31
CA VAL A 40 -3.33 -9.76 -4.32
C VAL A 40 -2.52 -8.68 -3.64
N THR A 41 -2.20 -7.63 -4.40
CA THR A 41 -1.57 -6.42 -3.86
C THR A 41 -2.39 -5.20 -4.28
N PHE A 42 -2.64 -4.31 -3.33
CA PHE A 42 -3.20 -3.00 -3.58
C PHE A 42 -2.08 -1.97 -3.66
N ALA A 43 -2.28 -0.91 -4.43
CA ALA A 43 -1.41 0.25 -4.40
C ALA A 43 -2.21 1.54 -4.28
N ALA A 44 -1.65 2.48 -3.53
CA ALA A 44 -2.09 3.88 -3.49
C ALA A 44 -0.87 4.78 -3.69
N SER A 45 -1.10 6.03 -4.08
CA SER A 45 -0.03 7.01 -4.23
C SER A 45 -0.44 8.36 -3.70
N ILE A 46 0.48 9.03 -3.00
CA ILE A 46 0.30 10.38 -2.49
C ILE A 46 1.41 11.27 -3.05
N VAL A 47 1.01 12.45 -3.55
CA VAL A 47 1.96 13.49 -3.95
C VAL A 47 2.15 14.45 -2.79
N LEU A 48 3.39 14.56 -2.31
CA LEU A 48 3.77 15.44 -1.22
C LEU A 48 3.83 16.91 -1.69
N PRO A 49 3.50 17.86 -0.80
CA PRO A 49 3.53 19.29 -1.15
C PRO A 49 4.94 19.76 -1.47
N MET A 50 5.96 19.15 -0.87
CA MET A 50 7.37 19.44 -1.06
C MET A 50 8.19 18.15 -1.21
N LYS A 51 9.42 18.29 -1.69
CA LYS A 51 10.36 17.17 -1.72
C LYS A 51 10.84 16.82 -0.31
N VAL A 52 11.08 15.54 -0.07
CA VAL A 52 11.67 14.99 1.14
C VAL A 52 12.84 14.11 0.76
N ASP A 53 13.85 14.08 1.62
CA ASP A 53 14.95 13.13 1.50
C ASP A 53 14.55 11.78 2.06
N ASP A 54 15.08 10.72 1.44
CA ASP A 54 14.82 9.33 1.82
C ASP A 54 15.26 9.05 3.28
N ALA A 55 16.32 9.71 3.74
CA ALA A 55 16.78 9.64 5.13
C ALA A 55 15.81 10.23 6.16
N SER A 56 14.92 11.14 5.72
CA SER A 56 13.89 11.75 6.57
C SER A 56 12.53 11.07 6.42
N PHE A 57 12.41 10.07 5.54
CA PHE A 57 11.15 9.41 5.24
C PHE A 57 10.82 8.33 6.28
N LEU A 58 9.87 8.63 7.16
CA LEU A 58 9.44 7.73 8.23
C LEU A 58 8.39 6.72 7.71
N LYS A 59 8.87 5.59 7.17
CA LYS A 59 8.02 4.55 6.54
C LYS A 59 6.88 4.05 7.45
N ASP A 60 7.16 3.86 8.74
CA ASP A 60 6.20 3.28 9.69
C ASP A 60 4.98 4.19 9.96
N GLU A 61 5.12 5.51 9.82
CA GLU A 61 4.03 6.47 10.06
C GLU A 61 2.93 6.39 9.00
N TRP A 62 3.23 5.86 7.81
CA TRP A 62 2.27 5.80 6.69
C TRP A 62 1.27 4.65 6.81
N ARG A 63 1.49 3.71 7.73
CA ARG A 63 0.66 2.52 7.92
C ARG A 63 -0.75 2.83 8.42
N THR A 64 -0.95 3.98 9.06
CA THR A 64 -2.20 4.34 9.74
C THR A 64 -2.98 5.42 9.00
N LEU A 65 -2.58 5.79 7.78
CA LEU A 65 -3.23 6.86 7.04
C LEU A 65 -4.66 6.50 6.66
N PRO A 66 -5.66 7.27 7.14
CA PRO A 66 -7.04 7.08 6.71
C PRO A 66 -7.25 7.64 5.29
N ASN A 67 -8.30 7.17 4.62
CA ASN A 67 -8.81 7.71 3.34
C ASN A 67 -7.86 7.59 2.13
N LEU A 68 -7.07 6.53 2.07
CA LEU A 68 -6.31 6.20 0.87
C LEU A 68 -7.23 5.63 -0.21
N GLU A 69 -7.11 6.16 -1.42
CA GLU A 69 -7.73 5.55 -2.60
C GLU A 69 -6.86 4.38 -3.09
N TRP A 70 -7.24 3.17 -2.69
CA TRP A 70 -6.54 1.94 -3.03
C TRP A 70 -7.00 1.40 -4.39
N HIS A 71 -6.03 0.98 -5.20
CA HIS A 71 -6.26 0.34 -6.49
C HIS A 71 -5.65 -1.06 -6.49
N LEU A 72 -6.42 -2.05 -6.96
CA LEU A 72 -5.89 -3.39 -7.20
C LEU A 72 -4.82 -3.33 -8.30
N ARG A 73 -3.69 -4.01 -8.08
CA ARG A 73 -2.56 -4.08 -9.02
C ARG A 73 -2.43 -5.43 -9.69
#